data_AF-A0A1R1S7A6-F1
#
_entry.id   AF-A0A1R1S7A6-F1
#
_cell.length_a   1.000
_cell.length_b   1.000
_cell.length_c   1.000
_cell.angle_alpha   90.00
_cell.angle_beta   90.00
_cell.angle_gamma   90.00
#
_symmetry.space_group_name_H-M   'P 1'
#
loop_
_entity.id
_entity.type
_entity.pdbx_description
1 polymer ?
#
loop_
_entity_poly.entity_id
_entity_poly.type
_entity_poly.pdbx_seq_one_letter_code
_entity_poly.pdbx_strand_id
1 'polypeptide(L)' 'MCAYGAKTGSAEVDGQATPNGWFTAYRGGVAAAGLVLQGGHGGDSAGPIVAAVLKAS' A
#
# COMPACT_ATOMS: atom_id res chain seq x y z
N MET A 1 0.76 -21.22 10.47
CA MET A 1 0.58 -19.75 10.47
C MET A 1 0.60 -19.30 9.02
N CYS A 2 -0.41 -18.58 8.52
CA CYS A 2 -0.40 -18.12 7.12
C CYS A 2 0.80 -17.20 6.91
N ALA A 3 1.47 -17.30 5.75
CA ALA A 3 2.58 -16.41 5.43
C ALA A 3 2.06 -14.97 5.18
N TYR A 4 2.85 -13.98 5.57
CA TYR A 4 2.59 -12.56 5.37
C TYR A 4 3.83 -11.92 4.75
N GLY A 5 3.62 -10.95 3.87
CA GLY A 5 4.67 -10.08 3.39
C GLY A 5 4.09 -8.79 2.85
N ALA A 6 4.87 -7.73 2.96
CA ALA A 6 4.45 -6.41 2.54
C ALA A 6 5.65 -5.61 2.05
N LYS A 7 5.39 -4.71 1.10
CA LYS A 7 6.33 -3.67 0.71
C LYS A 7 5.55 -2.38 0.47
N THR A 8 6.16 -1.29 0.91
CA THR A 8 5.65 0.06 0.70
C THR A 8 6.66 0.92 -0.03
N GLY A 9 6.19 2.03 -0.58
CA GLY A 9 7.03 3.14 -0.96
C GLY A 9 6.21 4.39 -1.25
N SER A 10 6.94 5.38 -1.71
CA SER A 10 6.40 6.59 -2.30
C SER A 10 6.86 6.65 -3.76
N ALA A 11 6.11 7.37 -4.59
CA ALA A 11 6.42 7.60 -5.98
C ALA A 11 6.34 9.10 -6.27
N GLU A 12 7.51 9.65 -6.54
CA GLU A 12 7.77 11.04 -6.87
C GLU A 12 7.25 11.30 -8.29
N VAL A 13 6.55 12.41 -8.47
CA VAL A 13 5.98 12.81 -9.75
C VAL A 13 6.31 14.27 -9.98
N ASP A 14 6.86 14.58 -11.15
CA ASP A 14 7.20 15.95 -11.52
C ASP A 14 5.98 16.87 -11.41
N GLY A 15 6.19 18.02 -10.77
CA GLY A 15 5.13 19.01 -10.51
C GLY A 15 4.19 18.67 -9.35
N GLN A 16 4.40 17.56 -8.62
CA GLN A 16 3.66 17.26 -7.40
C GLN A 16 4.48 17.59 -6.16
N ALA A 17 3.90 18.36 -5.24
CA ALA A 17 4.52 18.67 -3.95
C ALA A 17 4.57 17.45 -3.01
N THR A 18 3.53 16.61 -3.05
CA THR A 18 3.43 15.39 -2.25
C THR A 18 3.50 14.17 -3.18
N PRO A 19 4.36 13.18 -2.92
CA PRO A 19 4.47 11.99 -3.75
C PRO A 19 3.24 11.09 -3.60
N ASN A 20 3.03 10.17 -4.54
CA ASN A 20 2.00 9.15 -4.43
C ASN A 20 2.44 8.06 -3.45
N GLY A 21 1.61 7.67 -2.50
CA GLY A 21 1.88 6.57 -1.59
C GLY A 21 1.42 5.24 -2.18
N TRP A 22 2.24 4.20 -2.09
CA TRP A 22 1.87 2.86 -2.56
C TRP A 22 2.18 1.76 -1.54
N PHE A 23 1.40 0.70 -1.59
CA PHE A 23 1.56 -0.47 -0.74
C PHE A 23 1.13 -1.73 -1.48
N THR A 24 1.90 -2.81 -1.34
CA THR A 24 1.56 -4.16 -1.83
C THR A 24 1.81 -5.17 -0.73
N ALA A 25 0.90 -6.12 -0.55
CA ALA A 25 1.03 -7.15 0.48
C ALA A 25 0.25 -8.41 0.15
N TYR A 26 0.57 -9.48 0.87
CA TYR A 26 -0.16 -10.73 0.83
C TYR A 26 -0.42 -11.29 2.23
N ARG A 27 -1.48 -12.09 2.33
CA ARG A 27 -1.85 -12.88 3.50
C ARG A 27 -2.39 -14.22 3.03
N GLY A 28 -1.69 -15.31 3.36
CA GLY A 28 -2.09 -16.65 2.90
C GLY A 28 -2.15 -16.72 1.37
N GLY A 29 -3.33 -16.98 0.80
CA GLY A 29 -3.55 -17.10 -0.64
C GLY A 29 -4.01 -15.82 -1.35
N VAL A 30 -4.15 -14.70 -0.63
CA VAL A 30 -4.67 -13.44 -1.19
C VAL A 30 -3.58 -12.37 -1.19
N ALA A 31 -3.47 -11.66 -2.32
CA ALA A 31 -2.60 -10.51 -2.50
C ALA A 31 -3.42 -9.27 -2.85
N ALA A 32 -3.00 -8.10 -2.37
CA ALA A 32 -3.64 -6.83 -2.65
C ALA A 32 -2.60 -5.71 -2.78
N ALA A 33 -2.91 -4.71 -3.62
CA ALA A 33 -2.08 -3.54 -3.85
C ALA A 33 -2.96 -2.27 -3.89
N GLY A 34 -2.39 -1.15 -3.45
CA GLY A 34 -3.08 0.15 -3.41
C GLY A 34 -2.13 1.30 -3.73
N LEU A 35 -2.69 2.32 -4.38
CA LEU A 35 -2.04 3.59 -4.72
C LEU A 35 -2.93 4.73 -4.21
N VAL A 36 -2.33 5.69 -3.51
CA VAL A 36 -2.98 6.93 -3.08
C VAL A 36 -2.24 8.09 -3.71
N LEU A 37 -2.92 8.81 -4.60
CA LEU A 37 -2.34 9.97 -5.27
C LEU A 37 -2.08 11.09 -4.27
N GLN A 38 -0.90 11.70 -4.36
CA GLN A 38 -0.41 12.70 -3.40
C GLN A 38 -0.56 12.26 -1.93
N GLY A 39 -0.50 10.95 -1.68
CA GLY A 39 -0.69 10.33 -0.36
C GLY A 39 0.54 10.30 0.52
N GLY A 40 1.71 10.73 0.03
CA GLY A 40 2.96 10.76 0.79
C GLY A 40 3.53 9.36 1.03
N HIS A 41 3.80 9.02 2.28
CA HIS A 41 4.32 7.70 2.66
C HIS A 41 3.27 6.63 2.43
N GLY A 42 3.62 5.61 1.63
CA GLY A 42 2.71 4.51 1.32
C GLY A 42 2.25 3.70 2.55
N GLY A 43 3.06 3.65 3.61
CA GLY A 43 2.72 2.96 4.86
C GLY A 43 1.57 3.63 5.61
N ASP A 44 1.49 4.96 5.55
CA ASP A 44 0.48 5.76 6.25
C ASP A 44 -0.79 5.95 5.39
N SER A 45 -0.65 5.89 4.06
CA SER A 45 -1.74 6.15 3.10
C SER A 45 -2.33 4.87 2.50
N ALA A 46 -1.59 4.20 1.62
CA ALA A 46 -2.04 2.97 0.94
C ALA A 46 -2.06 1.74 1.88
N GLY A 47 -1.23 1.73 2.92
CA GLY A 47 -1.10 0.64 3.88
C GLY A 47 -2.41 0.27 4.59
N PRO A 48 -3.12 1.21 5.24
CA PRO A 48 -4.41 0.93 5.88
C PRO A 48 -5.48 0.39 4.92
N ILE A 49 -5.47 0.85 3.66
CA ILE A 49 -6.41 0.40 2.62
C ILE A 49 -6.13 -1.07 2.27
N VAL A 50 -4.89 -1.41 1.94
CA VAL A 50 -4.49 -2.78 1.61
C VAL A 50 -4.72 -3.72 2.80
N ALA A 51 -4.42 -3.25 4.01
CA ALA A 51 -4.67 -4.02 5.22
C ALA A 51 -6.17 -4.29 5.45
N ALA A 52 -7.06 -3.34 5.13
CA ALA A 52 -8.50 -3.56 5.23
C ALA A 52 -8.98 -4.66 4.28
N VAL A 53 -8.50 -4.66 3.02
CA VAL A 53 -8.83 -5.69 2.02
C VAL A 53 -8.35 -7.08 2.49
N LEU A 54 -7.10 -7.21 2.93
CA LEU A 54 -6.54 -8.49 3.41
C LEU A 54 -7.11 -8.96 4.76
N LYS A 55 -7.79 -8.09 5.50
CA LYS A 55 -8.54 -8.49 6.72
C LYS A 55 -9.92 -9.03 6.38
N ALA A 56 -10.51 -8.61 5.25
CA ALA A 56 -11.81 -9.06 4.77
C ALA A 56 -11.75 -10.34 3.93
N SER A 57 -10.54 -10.75 3.51
CA SER A 57 -10.27 -11.98 2.75
C SER A 57 -10.21 -13.24 3.60
#